data_AF-A0AAW3ZT90-F1
#
_entry.id   AF-A0AAW3ZT90-F1
#
_cell.length_a   1.000
_cell.length_b   1.000
_cell.length_c   1.000
_cell.angle_alpha   90.00
_cell.angle_beta   90.00
_cell.angle_gamma   90.00
#
_symmetry.space_group_name_H-M   'P 1'
#
loop_
_entity.id
_entity.type
_entity.pdbx_description
1 polymer ?
#
loop_
_entity_poly.entity_id
_entity_poly.type
_entity_poly.pdbx_seq_one_letter_code
_entity_poly.pdbx_strand_id
1 'polypeptide(L)'
;MASKRAFTMIELVLVIVIAGILAALAVPRVKRDNLREAAEQIITHIRYAQHLALQDDKFKFDSKGDPQKEWYKKRWNLTFNNTSVTNCNIDKKNKSSWKYHIYHDIAKDGTGNLNSVSEAASNIIKNGHLLSAGWQGISKVACKKVDQSLNIGKRYGVTNVTLEGSCGRNRSQTISFDELGRPMRTVSTTNGGGSARGYDRLLKDSCRINLSDGSSTVSILVHQNTGYACILDPSTNQCKK
;
A
#
# COMPACT_ATOMS: atom_id res chain seq x y z
N MET A 1 14.22 -16.28 69.13
CA MET A 1 15.55 -16.17 68.52
C MET A 1 15.43 -16.72 67.09
N ALA A 2 15.40 -15.85 66.07
CA ALA A 2 15.14 -16.27 64.70
C ALA A 2 16.43 -16.76 64.03
N SER A 3 16.48 -18.03 63.60
CA SER A 3 17.62 -18.55 62.84
C SER A 3 17.63 -17.88 61.47
N LYS A 4 18.67 -17.09 61.16
CA LYS A 4 18.92 -16.66 59.78
C LYS A 4 19.35 -17.90 59.00
N ARG A 5 18.43 -18.45 58.20
CA ARG A 5 18.74 -19.55 57.28
C ARG A 5 19.55 -18.97 56.12
N ALA A 6 20.81 -19.37 56.03
CA ALA A 6 21.67 -19.02 54.92
C ALA A 6 21.29 -19.88 53.71
N PHE A 7 21.22 -19.23 52.55
CA PHE A 7 20.94 -19.88 51.29
C PHE A 7 22.18 -20.64 50.83
N THR A 8 22.02 -21.91 50.46
CA THR A 8 23.16 -22.72 50.04
C THR A 8 23.55 -22.41 48.59
N MET A 9 24.83 -22.56 48.26
CA MET A 9 25.32 -22.35 46.88
C MET A 9 24.59 -23.25 45.87
N ILE A 10 24.21 -24.46 46.27
CA ILE A 10 23.50 -25.40 45.39
C ILE A 10 22.03 -24.99 45.16
N GLU A 11 21.34 -24.45 46.16
CA GLU A 11 19.98 -23.90 45.99
C GLU A 11 20.00 -22.71 45.02
N LEU A 12 21.04 -21.88 45.06
CA LEU A 12 21.18 -20.75 44.12
C LEU A 12 21.31 -21.21 42.68
N VAL A 13 22.16 -22.20 42.43
CA VAL A 13 22.32 -22.77 41.08
C VAL A 13 20.99 -23.33 40.59
N LEU A 14 20.27 -24.08 41.45
CA LEU A 14 19.01 -24.71 41.08
C LEU A 14 17.91 -23.67 40.79
N VAL A 15 17.85 -22.59 41.57
CA VAL A 15 16.92 -21.47 41.31
C VAL A 15 17.21 -20.79 39.97
N ILE A 16 18.49 -20.52 39.65
CA ILE A 16 18.86 -19.86 38.38
C ILE A 16 18.52 -20.77 37.19
N VAL A 17 18.77 -22.07 37.29
CA VAL A 17 18.44 -23.04 36.22
C VAL A 17 16.93 -23.10 35.99
N ILE A 18 16.14 -23.23 37.07
CA ILE A 18 14.68 -23.27 36.97
C ILE A 18 14.13 -21.94 36.40
N ALA A 19 14.62 -20.81 36.90
CA ALA A 19 14.23 -19.50 36.39
C ALA A 19 14.57 -19.34 34.91
N GLY A 20 15.72 -19.85 34.45
CA GLY A 20 16.12 -19.85 33.05
C GLY A 20 15.21 -20.68 32.15
N ILE A 21 14.82 -21.89 32.59
CA ILE A 21 13.89 -22.76 31.86
C ILE A 21 12.51 -22.11 31.78
N LEU A 22 11.98 -21.62 32.91
CA LEU A 22 10.69 -20.94 32.95
C LEU A 22 10.69 -19.68 32.08
N ALA A 23 11.76 -18.89 32.08
CA ALA A 23 11.90 -17.74 31.21
C ALA A 23 11.88 -18.13 29.73
N ALA A 24 12.59 -19.19 29.34
CA ALA A 24 12.62 -19.66 27.95
C ALA A 24 11.25 -20.13 27.45
N LEU A 25 10.44 -20.75 28.31
CA LEU A 25 9.07 -21.17 28.00
C LEU A 25 8.07 -20.01 28.04
N ALA A 26 8.33 -19.00 28.86
CA ALA A 26 7.45 -17.84 29.03
C ALA A 26 7.58 -16.82 27.89
N VAL A 27 8.65 -16.83 27.08
CA VAL A 27 8.77 -15.93 25.92
C VAL A 27 7.78 -16.37 24.84
N PRO A 28 6.70 -15.59 24.59
CA PRO A 28 5.78 -15.93 23.52
C PRO A 28 6.53 -15.76 22.19
N ARG A 29 6.47 -16.80 21.33
CA ARG A 29 6.93 -16.67 19.94
C ARG A 29 5.97 -15.74 19.21
N VAL A 30 6.26 -14.44 19.21
CA VAL A 30 5.54 -13.48 18.38
C VAL A 30 5.87 -13.76 16.92
N LYS A 31 5.09 -14.63 16.28
CA LYS A 31 5.16 -14.83 14.84
C LYS A 31 4.52 -13.60 14.19
N ARG A 32 5.34 -12.57 13.90
CA ARG A 32 4.87 -11.41 13.14
C ARG A 32 4.45 -11.87 11.75
N ASP A 33 3.19 -11.63 11.43
CA ASP A 33 2.67 -11.86 10.08
C ASP A 33 2.92 -10.59 9.26
N ASN A 34 4.12 -10.49 8.69
CA ASN A 34 4.55 -9.32 7.93
C ASN A 34 3.61 -9.05 6.74
N LEU A 35 3.04 -10.09 6.13
CA LEU A 35 2.07 -9.95 5.05
C LEU A 35 0.78 -9.32 5.56
N ARG A 36 0.28 -9.77 6.72
CA ARG A 36 -0.87 -9.16 7.38
C ARG A 36 -0.62 -7.68 7.69
N GLU A 37 0.55 -7.32 8.24
CA GLU A 37 0.90 -5.93 8.50
C GLU A 37 0.95 -5.07 7.21
N ALA A 38 1.51 -5.63 6.12
CA ALA A 38 1.50 -4.97 4.81
C ALA A 38 0.07 -4.73 4.31
N ALA A 39 -0.81 -5.71 4.48
CA ALA A 39 -2.20 -5.62 4.05
C ALA A 39 -2.99 -4.57 4.85
N GLU A 40 -2.79 -4.48 6.16
CA GLU A 40 -3.42 -3.48 7.02
C GLU A 40 -2.98 -2.06 6.67
N GLN A 41 -1.69 -1.88 6.36
CA GLN A 41 -1.17 -0.61 5.85
C GLN A 41 -1.85 -0.23 4.51
N ILE A 42 -1.94 -1.17 3.57
CA ILE A 42 -2.56 -0.92 2.27
C ILE A 42 -4.04 -0.58 2.42
N ILE A 43 -4.79 -1.25 3.30
CA ILE A 43 -6.21 -0.93 3.56
C ILE A 43 -6.38 0.48 4.10
N THR A 44 -5.51 0.89 5.03
CA THR A 44 -5.50 2.27 5.56
C THR A 44 -5.33 3.28 4.43
N HIS A 45 -4.41 2.99 3.51
CA HIS A 45 -4.13 3.85 2.37
C HIS A 45 -5.20 3.78 1.26
N ILE A 46 -5.89 2.66 1.06
CA ILE A 46 -7.08 2.58 0.20
C ILE A 46 -8.17 3.53 0.70
N ARG A 47 -8.46 3.49 2.02
CA ARG A 47 -9.45 4.39 2.64
C ARG A 47 -9.05 5.85 2.50
N TYR A 48 -7.76 6.15 2.63
CA TYR A 48 -7.26 7.50 2.43
C TYR A 48 -7.34 7.96 0.96
N ALA A 49 -6.99 7.11 0.00
CA ALA A 49 -7.15 7.41 -1.43
C ALA A 49 -8.63 7.65 -1.80
N GLN A 50 -9.54 6.85 -1.22
CA GLN A 50 -10.98 7.07 -1.33
C GLN A 50 -11.40 8.42 -0.74
N HIS A 51 -10.91 8.76 0.45
CA HIS A 51 -11.19 10.03 1.09
C HIS A 51 -10.72 11.22 0.26
N LEU A 52 -9.51 11.14 -0.31
CA LEU A 52 -8.99 12.15 -1.22
C LEU A 52 -9.90 12.33 -2.44
N ALA A 53 -10.40 11.23 -3.03
CA ALA A 53 -11.30 11.30 -4.17
C ALA A 53 -12.65 11.97 -3.83
N LEU A 54 -13.18 11.74 -2.62
CA LEU A 54 -14.39 12.41 -2.14
C LEU A 54 -14.21 13.92 -1.91
N GLN A 55 -13.00 14.36 -1.59
CA GLN A 55 -12.71 15.77 -1.30
C GLN A 55 -12.24 16.57 -2.52
N ASP A 56 -11.70 15.89 -3.53
CA ASP A 56 -10.98 16.51 -4.64
C ASP A 56 -11.51 15.95 -5.96
N ASP A 57 -12.66 16.50 -6.37
CA ASP A 57 -13.22 16.26 -7.69
C ASP A 57 -12.30 16.86 -8.78
N LYS A 58 -12.01 16.02 -9.78
CA LYS A 58 -11.15 16.37 -10.91
C LYS A 58 -11.91 17.03 -12.04
N PHE A 59 -13.24 17.00 -12.01
CA PHE A 59 -14.07 17.69 -12.98
C PHE A 59 -13.84 19.20 -12.91
N LYS A 60 -13.48 19.81 -14.03
CA LYS A 60 -13.26 21.26 -14.15
C LYS A 60 -13.77 21.76 -15.49
N PHE A 61 -14.24 22.99 -15.53
CA PHE A 61 -14.49 23.72 -16.77
C PHE A 61 -13.18 24.35 -17.28
N ASP A 62 -13.00 24.39 -18.59
CA ASP A 62 -11.94 25.16 -19.22
C ASP A 62 -12.29 26.65 -19.32
N SER A 63 -11.38 27.45 -19.88
CA SER A 63 -11.57 28.90 -20.00
C SER A 63 -12.75 29.32 -20.89
N LYS A 64 -13.35 28.40 -21.65
CA LYS A 64 -14.51 28.64 -22.51
C LYS A 64 -15.83 28.21 -21.85
N GLY A 65 -15.77 27.63 -20.65
CA GLY A 65 -16.93 27.08 -19.95
C GLY A 65 -17.29 25.66 -20.38
N ASP A 66 -16.45 25.00 -21.18
CA ASP A 66 -16.65 23.61 -21.57
C ASP A 66 -15.98 22.66 -20.56
N PRO A 67 -16.50 21.44 -20.33
CA PRO A 67 -15.81 20.45 -19.51
C PRO A 67 -14.40 20.18 -20.04
N GLN A 68 -13.39 20.30 -19.18
CA GLN A 68 -12.00 20.01 -19.54
C GLN A 68 -11.90 18.61 -20.12
N LYS A 69 -11.27 18.47 -21.29
CA LYS A 69 -11.07 17.15 -21.91
C LYS A 69 -10.26 16.24 -20.98
N GLU A 70 -10.69 14.98 -20.93
CA GLU A 70 -9.98 13.90 -20.21
C GLU A 70 -9.76 14.13 -18.70
N TRP A 71 -10.53 15.02 -18.06
CA TRP A 71 -10.47 15.26 -16.61
C TRP A 71 -10.46 13.97 -15.77
N TYR A 72 -11.19 12.95 -16.24
CA TYR A 72 -11.32 11.65 -15.59
C TYR A 72 -10.04 10.82 -15.54
N LYS A 73 -9.04 11.12 -16.38
CA LYS A 73 -7.71 10.50 -16.34
C LYS A 73 -6.89 10.98 -15.14
N LYS A 74 -7.26 12.12 -14.55
CA LYS A 74 -6.54 12.80 -13.47
C LYS A 74 -7.00 12.36 -12.07
N ARG A 75 -7.83 11.32 -11.96
CA ARG A 75 -8.36 10.82 -10.66
C ARG A 75 -7.26 10.29 -9.75
N TRP A 76 -7.60 10.17 -8.47
CA TRP A 76 -6.73 9.54 -7.48
C TRP A 76 -6.55 8.06 -7.80
N ASN A 77 -5.30 7.64 -7.78
CA ASN A 77 -4.82 6.31 -8.08
C ASN A 77 -4.03 5.76 -6.90
N LEU A 78 -4.20 4.47 -6.63
CA LEU A 78 -3.28 3.66 -5.86
C LEU A 78 -2.64 2.66 -6.84
N THR A 79 -1.34 2.80 -7.08
CA THR A 79 -0.61 1.95 -8.02
C THR A 79 0.49 1.18 -7.30
N PHE A 80 0.53 -0.12 -7.51
CA PHE A 80 1.65 -0.98 -7.16
C PHE A 80 2.63 -1.06 -8.32
N ASN A 81 3.92 -1.14 -8.02
CA ASN A 81 4.94 -1.33 -9.05
C ASN A 81 6.17 -2.04 -8.48
N ASN A 82 6.76 -2.93 -9.29
CA ASN A 82 8.04 -3.55 -8.99
C ASN A 82 9.15 -2.83 -9.77
N THR A 83 9.73 -1.81 -9.16
CA THR A 83 10.68 -0.90 -9.81
C THR A 83 12.00 -0.83 -9.04
N SER A 84 13.07 -0.42 -9.73
CA SER A 84 14.36 -0.10 -9.12
C SER A 84 14.52 1.42 -9.06
N VAL A 85 14.45 2.00 -7.85
CA VAL A 85 14.58 3.44 -7.61
C VAL A 85 15.95 3.74 -6.97
N THR A 86 16.94 4.04 -7.81
CA THR A 86 18.34 4.23 -7.36
C THR A 86 18.62 5.63 -6.82
N ASN A 87 18.00 6.67 -7.38
CA ASN A 87 18.34 8.07 -7.10
C ASN A 87 18.12 8.49 -5.63
N CYS A 88 17.27 7.75 -4.92
CA CYS A 88 16.95 7.99 -3.51
C CYS A 88 17.64 7.02 -2.54
N ASN A 89 18.61 6.22 -3.03
CA ASN A 89 19.18 5.09 -2.29
C ASN A 89 18.10 4.12 -1.76
N ILE A 90 16.91 4.13 -2.38
CA ILE A 90 15.81 3.24 -2.02
C ILE A 90 16.14 1.85 -2.50
N ASP A 91 16.67 1.69 -3.72
CA ASP A 91 17.10 0.42 -4.28
C ASP A 91 18.55 0.46 -4.79
N LYS A 92 19.17 -0.72 -4.81
CA LYS A 92 20.43 -0.93 -5.55
C LYS A 92 20.11 -1.00 -7.04
N LYS A 93 21.07 -0.61 -7.89
CA LYS A 93 20.95 -0.71 -9.35
C LYS A 93 20.58 -2.14 -9.75
N ASN A 94 19.61 -2.28 -10.66
CA ASN A 94 19.09 -3.56 -11.16
C ASN A 94 18.47 -4.49 -10.09
N LYS A 95 18.12 -3.95 -8.92
CA LYS A 95 17.34 -4.67 -7.91
C LYS A 95 16.02 -3.94 -7.73
N SER A 96 14.95 -4.53 -8.24
CA SER A 96 13.60 -4.00 -8.06
C SER A 96 13.00 -4.52 -6.76
N SER A 97 12.11 -3.73 -6.18
CA SER A 97 11.31 -4.12 -5.03
C SER A 97 9.89 -3.58 -5.18
N TRP A 98 8.91 -4.30 -4.63
CA TRP A 98 7.52 -3.88 -4.67
C TRP A 98 7.28 -2.65 -3.79
N LYS A 99 6.67 -1.66 -4.42
CA LYS A 99 6.27 -0.39 -3.83
C LYS A 99 4.84 -0.10 -4.23
N TYR A 100 4.26 0.87 -3.55
CA TYR A 100 3.05 1.52 -4.05
C TYR A 100 3.09 3.01 -3.75
N HIS A 101 2.20 3.73 -4.41
CA HIS A 101 2.04 5.16 -4.24
C HIS A 101 0.58 5.57 -4.46
N ILE A 102 0.17 6.63 -3.77
CA ILE A 102 -1.13 7.29 -3.95
C ILE A 102 -0.89 8.64 -4.60
N TYR A 103 -1.57 8.89 -5.72
CA TYR A 103 -1.32 10.07 -6.54
C TYR A 103 -2.49 10.39 -7.46
N HIS A 104 -2.53 11.61 -7.98
CA HIS A 104 -3.38 12.02 -9.08
C HIS A 104 -2.48 12.39 -10.28
N ASP A 105 -2.85 11.96 -11.48
CA ASP A 105 -1.98 12.00 -12.68
C ASP A 105 -2.27 13.26 -13.50
N ILE A 106 -1.55 14.34 -13.20
CA ILE A 106 -1.79 15.67 -13.80
C ILE A 106 -0.74 16.05 -14.84
N ALA A 107 0.37 15.32 -14.93
CA ALA A 107 1.36 15.54 -15.97
C ALA A 107 0.77 15.22 -17.35
N LYS A 108 0.93 16.14 -18.31
CA LYS A 108 0.59 15.95 -19.73
C LYS A 108 -0.80 15.31 -19.97
N ASP A 109 -1.79 15.72 -19.19
CA ASP A 109 -3.17 15.21 -19.22
C ASP A 109 -3.36 13.72 -18.90
N GLY A 110 -2.37 13.11 -18.26
CA GLY A 110 -2.42 11.74 -17.78
C GLY A 110 -1.40 10.85 -18.49
N THR A 111 -0.35 10.49 -17.77
CA THR A 111 0.75 9.61 -18.25
C THR A 111 0.65 8.17 -17.74
N GLY A 112 -0.29 7.88 -16.86
CA GLY A 112 -0.49 6.61 -16.18
C GLY A 112 0.53 6.33 -15.07
N ASN A 113 1.34 7.30 -14.66
CA ASN A 113 2.36 7.15 -13.62
C ASN A 113 2.45 8.38 -12.73
N LEU A 114 3.04 8.20 -11.55
CA LEU A 114 3.56 9.29 -10.75
C LEU A 114 4.86 9.82 -11.35
N ASN A 115 4.92 11.12 -11.63
CA ASN A 115 6.08 11.79 -12.24
C ASN A 115 6.67 12.89 -11.38
N SER A 116 5.91 13.42 -10.42
CA SER A 116 6.30 14.62 -9.67
C SER A 116 5.79 14.66 -8.23
N VAL A 117 6.39 15.53 -7.42
CA VAL A 117 5.98 15.75 -6.02
C VAL A 117 4.56 16.28 -5.91
N SER A 118 4.08 17.08 -6.86
CA SER A 118 2.74 17.69 -6.86
C SER A 118 1.61 16.70 -7.17
N GLU A 119 1.96 15.54 -7.73
CA GLU A 119 1.02 14.46 -8.03
C GLU A 119 0.83 13.51 -6.85
N ALA A 120 1.87 13.29 -6.03
CA ALA A 120 1.77 12.37 -4.91
C ALA A 120 0.92 12.95 -3.78
N ALA A 121 0.08 12.10 -3.16
CA ALA A 121 -0.66 12.46 -1.96
C ALA A 121 0.30 12.76 -0.80
N SER A 122 -0.06 13.73 0.04
CA SER A 122 0.63 13.97 1.31
C SER A 122 0.36 12.84 2.31
N ASN A 123 1.37 12.47 3.08
CA ASN A 123 1.24 11.55 4.21
C ASN A 123 0.81 12.33 5.46
N ILE A 124 -0.42 12.10 5.93
CA ILE A 124 -0.99 12.80 7.11
C ILE A 124 -0.35 12.36 8.43
N ILE A 125 0.22 11.16 8.50
CA ILE A 125 0.87 10.61 9.70
C ILE A 125 2.31 11.12 9.79
N LYS A 126 2.98 11.27 8.64
CA LYS A 126 4.38 11.68 8.55
C LYS A 126 4.48 13.01 7.82
N ASN A 127 4.33 14.10 8.56
CA ASN A 127 4.34 15.46 8.01
C ASN A 127 5.56 15.71 7.10
N GLY A 128 5.34 16.44 6.00
CA GLY A 128 6.34 16.73 4.97
C GLY A 128 6.70 15.56 4.06
N HIS A 129 6.15 14.36 4.29
CA HIS A 129 6.35 13.20 3.42
C HIS A 129 5.14 12.95 2.52
N LEU A 130 5.38 12.22 1.44
CA LEU A 130 4.41 11.82 0.43
C LEU A 130 4.09 10.33 0.60
N LEU A 131 2.89 9.93 0.20
CA LEU A 131 2.51 8.52 0.05
C LEU A 131 3.10 7.95 -1.23
N SER A 132 4.42 7.88 -1.28
CA SER A 132 5.18 7.24 -2.33
C SER A 132 6.52 6.77 -1.78
N ALA A 133 6.92 5.53 -2.12
CA ALA A 133 8.28 5.04 -1.92
C ALA A 133 9.20 5.37 -3.11
N GLY A 134 8.90 6.45 -3.85
CA GLY A 134 9.67 6.92 -4.99
C GLY A 134 9.19 6.37 -6.33
N TRP A 135 9.60 7.06 -7.39
CA TRP A 135 9.28 6.72 -8.79
C TRP A 135 10.54 6.79 -9.66
N GLN A 136 10.46 6.23 -10.86
CA GLN A 136 11.57 6.28 -11.81
C GLN A 136 11.83 7.73 -12.27
N GLY A 137 13.09 8.15 -12.31
CA GLY A 137 13.45 9.53 -12.68
C GLY A 137 13.28 10.57 -11.58
N ILE A 138 12.91 10.16 -10.35
CA ILE A 138 12.82 11.06 -9.20
C ILE A 138 14.14 11.83 -8.95
N SER A 139 14.02 13.12 -8.64
CA SER A 139 15.16 13.98 -8.31
C SER A 139 15.66 13.76 -6.87
N LYS A 140 16.96 14.02 -6.63
CA LYS A 140 17.55 13.92 -5.27
C LYS A 140 16.85 14.82 -4.25
N VAL A 141 16.29 15.96 -4.68
CA VAL A 141 15.53 16.86 -3.81
C VAL A 141 14.19 16.21 -3.40
N ALA A 142 13.48 15.62 -4.35
CA ALA A 142 12.22 14.92 -4.08
C ALA A 142 12.40 13.68 -3.20
N CYS A 143 13.57 13.05 -3.21
CA CYS A 143 13.90 11.93 -2.34
C CYS A 143 13.78 12.25 -0.84
N LYS A 144 13.87 13.52 -0.42
CA LYS A 144 13.67 13.90 0.99
C LYS A 144 12.22 13.80 1.44
N LYS A 145 11.27 13.73 0.50
CA LYS A 145 9.84 13.69 0.77
C LYS A 145 9.22 12.30 0.61
N VAL A 146 9.93 11.33 0.03
CA VAL A 146 9.37 9.98 -0.15
C VAL A 146 9.29 9.26 1.18
N ASP A 147 8.25 8.47 1.37
CA ASP A 147 8.13 7.59 2.51
C ASP A 147 8.51 6.15 2.13
N GLN A 148 9.72 5.75 2.53
CA GLN A 148 10.26 4.41 2.26
C GLN A 148 9.44 3.30 2.93
N SER A 149 8.57 3.65 3.88
CA SER A 149 7.64 2.72 4.54
C SER A 149 6.64 2.08 3.56
N LEU A 150 6.42 2.70 2.39
CA LEU A 150 5.61 2.16 1.29
C LEU A 150 6.38 1.19 0.37
N ASN A 151 7.68 0.95 0.62
CA ASN A 151 8.42 -0.13 -0.02
C ASN A 151 8.12 -1.45 0.69
N ILE A 152 6.97 -2.03 0.36
CA ILE A 152 6.45 -3.25 0.98
C ILE A 152 7.33 -4.47 0.74
N GLY A 153 8.09 -4.50 -0.36
CA GLY A 153 9.04 -5.57 -0.62
C GLY A 153 10.18 -5.58 0.37
N LYS A 154 10.75 -4.41 0.69
CA LYS A 154 11.84 -4.30 1.68
C LYS A 154 11.35 -4.37 3.12
N ARG A 155 10.19 -3.75 3.40
CA ARG A 155 9.67 -3.65 4.76
C ARG A 155 9.05 -4.95 5.27
N TYR A 156 8.29 -5.61 4.41
CA TYR A 156 7.47 -6.77 4.80
C TYR A 156 7.87 -8.07 4.09
N GLY A 157 8.85 -8.02 3.17
CA GLY A 157 9.26 -9.19 2.40
C GLY A 157 8.33 -9.54 1.24
N VAL A 158 7.45 -8.64 0.81
CA VAL A 158 6.54 -8.87 -0.33
C VAL A 158 7.35 -9.07 -1.61
N THR A 159 7.27 -10.26 -2.19
CA THR A 159 7.95 -10.64 -3.45
C THR A 159 7.03 -10.52 -4.66
N ASN A 160 5.72 -10.54 -4.47
CA ASN A 160 4.75 -10.38 -5.56
C ASN A 160 3.48 -9.64 -5.12
N VAL A 161 2.94 -8.81 -6.02
CA VAL A 161 1.62 -8.20 -5.89
C VAL A 161 0.81 -8.47 -7.15
N THR A 162 -0.38 -9.05 -6.99
CA THR A 162 -1.31 -9.24 -8.12
C THR A 162 -2.66 -8.61 -7.80
N LEU A 163 -3.26 -8.00 -8.82
CA LEU A 163 -4.66 -7.58 -8.79
C LEU A 163 -5.45 -8.60 -9.61
N GLU A 164 -6.55 -9.07 -9.06
CA GLU A 164 -7.46 -10.05 -9.65
C GLU A 164 -8.89 -9.50 -9.72
N GLY A 165 -9.72 -10.17 -10.51
CA GLY A 165 -11.08 -9.70 -10.80
C GLY A 165 -11.07 -8.50 -11.74
N SER A 166 -12.00 -7.57 -11.54
CA SER A 166 -12.22 -6.46 -12.45
C SER A 166 -11.05 -5.47 -12.52
N CYS A 167 -10.33 -5.25 -11.41
CA CYS A 167 -9.19 -4.33 -11.29
C CYS A 167 -7.88 -4.88 -11.90
N GLY A 168 -7.73 -6.20 -12.00
CA GLY A 168 -6.53 -6.87 -12.54
C GLY A 168 -6.46 -6.96 -14.06
N ARG A 169 -7.53 -6.57 -14.76
CA ARG A 169 -7.65 -6.75 -16.22
C ARG A 169 -6.49 -6.07 -16.95
N ASN A 170 -5.93 -6.77 -17.94
CA ASN A 170 -4.74 -6.38 -18.69
C ASN A 170 -3.48 -6.23 -17.83
N ARG A 171 -3.35 -7.03 -16.75
CA ARG A 171 -2.22 -6.98 -15.81
C ARG A 171 -2.06 -5.61 -15.15
N SER A 172 -3.17 -4.89 -14.97
CA SER A 172 -3.15 -3.60 -14.29
C SER A 172 -2.77 -3.79 -12.82
N GLN A 173 -2.03 -2.83 -12.29
CA GLN A 173 -1.61 -2.77 -10.89
C GLN A 173 -2.15 -1.51 -10.21
N THR A 174 -3.20 -0.91 -10.79
CA THR A 174 -3.75 0.37 -10.38
C THR A 174 -5.23 0.25 -10.08
N ILE A 175 -5.63 0.80 -8.93
CA ILE A 175 -7.03 1.07 -8.60
C ILE A 175 -7.18 2.58 -8.55
N SER A 176 -8.15 3.11 -9.27
CA SER A 176 -8.51 4.53 -9.25
C SER A 176 -9.80 4.72 -8.45
N PHE A 177 -10.09 5.94 -8.00
CA PHE A 177 -11.33 6.25 -7.28
C PHE A 177 -12.01 7.45 -7.92
N ASP A 178 -13.33 7.33 -8.13
CA ASP A 178 -14.14 8.47 -8.56
C ASP A 178 -14.51 9.40 -7.41
N GLU A 179 -15.16 10.51 -7.75
CA GLU A 179 -15.60 11.56 -6.83
C GLU A 179 -16.66 11.10 -5.80
N LEU A 180 -17.20 9.89 -5.95
CA LEU A 180 -18.07 9.23 -4.97
C LEU A 180 -17.32 8.16 -4.16
N GLY A 181 -16.01 8.06 -4.33
CA GLY A 181 -15.16 7.07 -3.66
C GLY A 181 -15.35 5.64 -4.19
N ARG A 182 -15.98 5.46 -5.35
CA ARG A 182 -16.17 4.13 -5.96
C ARG A 182 -14.88 3.72 -6.66
N PRO A 183 -14.42 2.48 -6.48
CA PRO A 183 -13.21 2.01 -7.14
C PRO A 183 -13.44 1.85 -8.65
N MET A 184 -12.37 2.07 -9.39
CA MET A 184 -12.28 1.96 -10.83
C MET A 184 -11.00 1.22 -11.21
N ARG A 185 -11.01 0.67 -12.42
CA ARG A 185 -9.77 0.25 -13.09
C ARG A 185 -8.92 1.47 -13.41
N THR A 186 -7.64 1.24 -13.75
CA THR A 186 -6.73 2.30 -14.22
C THR A 186 -7.40 3.23 -15.23
N VAL A 187 -7.43 4.53 -14.90
CA VAL A 187 -8.06 5.56 -15.72
C VAL A 187 -7.12 6.17 -16.76
N SER A 188 -5.80 6.01 -16.56
CA SER A 188 -4.74 6.55 -17.42
C SER A 188 -3.64 5.49 -17.60
N THR A 189 -2.96 5.48 -18.76
CA THR A 189 -1.82 4.59 -19.07
C THR A 189 -0.75 5.31 -19.90
N THR A 190 0.48 4.79 -19.89
CA THR A 190 1.67 5.37 -20.55
C THR A 190 1.54 5.68 -22.04
N ASN A 191 0.67 4.98 -22.75
CA ASN A 191 0.48 5.13 -24.19
C ASN A 191 -0.82 5.88 -24.53
N GLY A 192 -1.28 6.77 -23.63
CA GLY A 192 -2.49 7.57 -23.81
C GLY A 192 -3.81 6.78 -23.71
N GLY A 193 -3.74 5.50 -23.33
CA GLY A 193 -4.89 4.65 -23.10
C GLY A 193 -5.56 4.91 -21.75
N GLY A 194 -6.31 3.92 -21.26
CA GLY A 194 -7.09 4.05 -20.04
C GLY A 194 -8.55 4.38 -20.34
N SER A 195 -9.14 5.26 -19.57
CA SER A 195 -10.56 5.63 -19.68
C SER A 195 -10.82 6.45 -20.95
N ALA A 196 -11.96 6.17 -21.61
CA ALA A 196 -12.46 6.96 -22.73
C ALA A 196 -13.58 7.92 -22.32
N ARG A 197 -14.18 7.72 -21.13
CA ARG A 197 -15.28 8.54 -20.58
C ARG A 197 -15.26 8.49 -19.06
N GLY A 198 -15.81 9.51 -18.42
CA GLY A 198 -15.81 9.67 -16.96
C GLY A 198 -16.15 8.44 -16.11
N TYR A 199 -16.95 7.48 -16.58
CA TYR A 199 -17.38 6.35 -15.75
C TYR A 199 -17.20 4.97 -16.42
N ASP A 200 -16.46 4.88 -17.53
CA ASP A 200 -16.31 3.62 -18.29
C ASP A 200 -15.39 2.58 -17.62
N ARG A 201 -14.69 2.96 -16.55
CA ARG A 201 -13.77 2.12 -15.79
C ARG A 201 -14.27 1.69 -14.41
N LEU A 202 -15.52 2.00 -14.03
CA LEU A 202 -16.09 1.52 -12.77
C LEU A 202 -15.94 -0.01 -12.64
N LEU A 203 -15.59 -0.47 -11.44
CA LEU A 203 -15.51 -1.90 -11.18
C LEU A 203 -16.92 -2.52 -11.27
N LYS A 204 -17.03 -3.66 -11.96
CA LYS A 204 -18.29 -4.43 -12.07
C LYS A 204 -18.41 -5.51 -10.99
N ASP A 205 -17.28 -6.01 -10.54
CA ASP A 205 -17.13 -7.05 -9.53
C ASP A 205 -16.02 -6.65 -8.56
N SER A 206 -16.02 -7.20 -7.35
CA SER A 206 -14.99 -6.91 -6.35
C SER A 206 -13.57 -7.11 -6.90
N CYS A 207 -12.66 -6.24 -6.47
CA CYS A 207 -11.24 -6.34 -6.75
C CYS A 207 -10.55 -7.13 -5.64
N ARG A 208 -9.63 -8.03 -5.99
CA ARG A 208 -8.78 -8.71 -5.01
C ARG A 208 -7.33 -8.30 -5.24
N ILE A 209 -6.67 -7.82 -4.18
CA ILE A 209 -5.24 -7.51 -4.17
C ILE A 209 -4.54 -8.62 -3.37
N ASN A 210 -3.67 -9.38 -4.01
CA ASN A 210 -2.91 -10.44 -3.37
C ASN A 210 -1.48 -9.97 -3.13
N LEU A 211 -0.98 -10.14 -1.91
CA LEU A 211 0.42 -9.92 -1.56
C LEU A 211 1.02 -11.28 -1.20
N SER A 212 2.17 -11.61 -1.79
CA SER A 212 2.90 -12.84 -1.48
C SER A 212 4.34 -12.56 -1.09
N ASP A 213 4.88 -13.36 -0.18
CA ASP A 213 6.30 -13.42 0.18
C ASP A 213 7.04 -14.57 -0.51
N GLY A 214 6.36 -15.32 -1.39
CA GLY A 214 6.87 -16.53 -2.07
C GLY A 214 6.54 -17.84 -1.36
N SER A 215 6.13 -17.78 -0.09
CA SER A 215 5.70 -18.94 0.71
C SER A 215 4.21 -18.90 1.06
N SER A 216 3.71 -17.70 1.34
CA SER A 216 2.36 -17.41 1.82
C SER A 216 1.75 -16.30 0.99
N THR A 217 0.41 -16.19 1.05
CA THR A 217 -0.35 -15.12 0.39
C THR A 217 -1.40 -14.57 1.34
N VAL A 218 -1.53 -13.25 1.37
CA VAL A 218 -2.65 -12.55 2.00
C VAL A 218 -3.44 -11.80 0.93
N SER A 219 -4.77 -11.78 1.06
CA SER A 219 -5.66 -11.17 0.09
C SER A 219 -6.46 -10.04 0.71
N ILE A 220 -6.50 -8.90 0.05
CA ILE A 220 -7.36 -7.76 0.36
C ILE A 220 -8.50 -7.74 -0.64
N LEU A 221 -9.74 -7.71 -0.16
CA LEU A 221 -10.91 -7.49 -1.01
C LEU A 221 -11.26 -6.00 -1.01
N VAL A 222 -11.57 -5.44 -2.17
CA VAL A 222 -12.12 -4.10 -2.35
C VAL A 222 -13.47 -4.21 -3.05
N HIS A 223 -14.54 -3.80 -2.38
CA HIS A 223 -15.90 -3.87 -2.91
C HIS A 223 -16.13 -2.85 -4.03
N GLN A 224 -16.72 -3.31 -5.14
CA GLN A 224 -16.87 -2.56 -6.38
C GLN A 224 -17.73 -1.30 -6.26
N ASN A 225 -18.74 -1.31 -5.38
CA ASN A 225 -19.69 -0.19 -5.27
C ASN A 225 -19.33 0.81 -4.17
N THR A 226 -18.61 0.37 -3.14
CA THR A 226 -18.39 1.18 -1.94
C THR A 226 -16.93 1.51 -1.69
N GLY A 227 -15.99 0.84 -2.36
CA GLY A 227 -14.57 0.95 -2.05
C GLY A 227 -14.19 0.36 -0.69
N TYR A 228 -15.13 -0.24 0.06
CA TYR A 228 -14.83 -0.88 1.34
C TYR A 228 -13.76 -1.96 1.14
N ALA A 229 -12.69 -1.86 1.94
CA ALA A 229 -11.54 -2.74 1.87
C ALA A 229 -11.34 -3.51 3.18
N CYS A 230 -11.10 -4.82 3.05
CA CYS A 230 -10.92 -5.75 4.15
C CYS A 230 -9.86 -6.81 3.79
N ILE A 231 -9.33 -7.50 4.80
CA ILE A 231 -8.50 -8.68 4.57
C ILE A 231 -9.39 -9.91 4.58
N LEU A 232 -9.24 -10.76 3.57
CA LEU A 232 -9.99 -12.01 3.45
C LEU A 232 -9.48 -13.04 4.45
N ASP A 233 -10.41 -13.74 5.09
CA ASP A 233 -10.09 -14.94 5.85
C ASP A 233 -9.76 -16.08 4.87
N PRO A 234 -8.59 -16.75 5.01
CA PRO A 234 -8.19 -17.82 4.09
C PRO A 234 -9.16 -19.02 4.06
N SER A 235 -9.90 -19.26 5.14
CA SER A 235 -10.81 -20.39 5.27
C SER A 235 -12.19 -20.13 4.68
N THR A 236 -12.73 -18.91 4.86
CA THR A 236 -14.08 -18.56 4.42
C THR A 236 -14.10 -17.75 3.12
N ASN A 237 -12.96 -17.19 2.72
CA ASN A 237 -12.84 -16.25 1.60
C ASN A 237 -13.82 -15.06 1.73
N GLN A 238 -14.11 -14.65 2.96
CA GLN A 238 -14.94 -13.50 3.30
C GLN A 238 -14.15 -12.47 4.11
N CYS A 239 -14.63 -11.21 4.11
CA CYS A 239 -14.14 -10.21 5.05
C CYS A 239 -14.34 -10.71 6.47
N LYS A 240 -13.25 -10.74 7.26
CA LYS A 240 -13.36 -11.01 8.69
C LYS A 240 -14.19 -9.89 9.33
N LYS A 241 -15.34 -10.23 9.92
CA LYS A 241 -16.18 -9.29 10.69
C LYS A 241 -15.47 -8.84 11.95
#